data_AF-A0A1Q5J6V7-F1
#
_entry.id   AF-A0A1Q5J6V7-F1
#
_cell.length_a   1.000
_cell.length_b   1.000
_cell.length_c   1.000
_cell.angle_alpha   90.00
_cell.angle_beta   90.00
_cell.angle_gamma   90.00
#
_symmetry.space_group_name_H-M   'P 1'
#
loop_
_entity.id
_entity.type
_entity.pdbx_description
1 polymer ?
#
loop_
_entity_poly.entity_id
_entity_poly.type
_entity_poly.pdbx_seq_one_letter_code
_entity_poly.pdbx_strand_id
1 'polypeptide(L)'
;MPGKNGYWTDGELYIDIEDEQDGPLFGGWDPEDVRLLDSVLDHRPTWDLLVSVSSHLDGTAEIRSLLSHILEAGGVAIDDYSDHCWTLEEIDTECKIDGLGFFDFRTHAARHGHPPWTIARATSGRQD
;
A
#
# COMPACT_ATOMS: atom_id res chain seq x y z
N MET A 1 12.80 -8.32 18.91
CA MET A 1 12.08 -7.33 19.74
C MET A 1 11.45 -6.34 18.77
N PRO A 2 10.18 -5.93 18.95
CA PRO A 2 9.62 -4.85 18.16
C PRO A 2 10.54 -3.62 18.29
N GLY A 3 10.94 -3.06 17.15
CA GLY A 3 11.78 -1.88 17.11
C GLY A 3 11.04 -0.71 17.75
N LYS A 4 11.78 0.22 18.36
CA LYS A 4 11.23 1.40 19.04
C LYS A 4 10.40 2.36 18.14
N ASN A 5 10.23 2.03 16.86
CA ASN A 5 9.56 2.84 15.84
C ASN A 5 8.51 2.02 15.05
N GLY A 6 7.82 1.03 15.62
CA GLY A 6 6.78 0.27 14.89
C GLY A 6 7.30 -0.72 13.81
N TYR A 7 8.57 -0.65 13.47
CA TYR A 7 9.28 -1.49 12.49
C TYR A 7 9.28 -3.00 12.81
N TRP A 8 8.82 -3.82 11.87
CA TRP A 8 8.97 -5.29 11.86
C TRP A 8 9.31 -5.83 10.46
N THR A 9 10.31 -6.71 10.39
CA THR A 9 10.59 -7.48 9.18
C THR A 9 11.21 -8.85 9.48
N ASP A 10 10.87 -9.85 8.69
CA ASP A 10 11.48 -11.18 8.65
C ASP A 10 12.21 -11.48 7.32
N GLY A 11 12.32 -10.48 6.44
CA GLY A 11 12.86 -10.61 5.08
C GLY A 11 11.83 -10.98 4.01
N GLU A 12 10.61 -11.35 4.42
CA GLU A 12 9.50 -11.70 3.54
C GLU A 12 8.34 -10.69 3.66
N LEU A 13 8.17 -10.10 4.84
CA LEU A 13 7.20 -9.05 5.12
C LEU A 13 7.90 -7.88 5.83
N TYR A 14 7.47 -6.68 5.50
CA TYR A 14 7.90 -5.42 6.06
C TYR A 14 6.66 -4.63 6.48
N ILE A 15 6.64 -4.16 7.71
CA ILE A 15 5.57 -3.30 8.23
C ILE A 15 6.20 -2.08 8.92
N ASP A 16 5.69 -0.90 8.58
CA ASP A 16 6.05 0.36 9.20
C ASP A 16 4.82 1.24 9.41
N ILE A 17 4.80 2.01 10.49
CA ILE A 17 3.72 2.95 10.82
C ILE A 17 4.34 4.33 10.84
N GLU A 18 3.87 5.22 9.97
CA GLU A 18 4.22 6.64 10.06
C GLU A 18 3.06 7.39 10.73
N ASP A 19 3.38 8.26 11.68
CA ASP A 19 2.42 9.12 12.38
C ASP A 19 2.89 10.58 12.22
N GLU A 20 1.95 11.50 11.99
CA GLU A 20 2.23 12.93 11.85
C GLU A 20 2.97 13.52 13.07
N GLN A 21 2.81 12.92 14.25
CA GLN A 21 3.49 13.33 15.48
C GLN A 21 5.00 13.05 15.46
N ASP A 22 5.43 12.02 14.72
CA ASP A 22 6.82 11.56 14.71
C ASP A 22 7.62 12.10 13.51
N GLY A 23 6.96 12.73 12.54
CA GLY A 23 7.59 13.35 11.38
C GLY A 23 6.62 13.77 10.28
N PRO A 24 7.13 14.35 9.18
CA PRO A 24 6.30 14.71 8.04
C PRO A 24 5.78 13.44 7.34
N LEU A 25 4.48 13.17 7.45
CA LEU A 25 3.79 12.14 6.65
C LEU A 25 3.91 12.43 5.16
N PHE A 26 3.97 11.36 4.37
CA PHE A 26 3.98 11.40 2.90
C PHE A 26 5.18 12.17 2.31
N GLY A 27 6.30 12.25 3.05
CA GLY A 27 7.48 13.05 2.63
C GLY A 27 8.10 12.63 1.29
N GLY A 28 7.77 11.44 0.77
CA GLY A 28 8.20 10.95 -0.54
C GLY A 28 7.10 10.88 -1.61
N TRP A 29 5.87 11.29 -1.30
CA TRP A 29 4.73 11.19 -2.22
C TRP A 29 4.64 12.40 -3.16
N ASP A 30 4.04 12.20 -4.33
CA ASP A 30 3.66 13.33 -5.19
C ASP A 30 2.57 14.15 -4.49
N PRO A 31 2.69 15.49 -4.43
CA PRO A 31 1.66 16.35 -3.86
C PRO A 31 0.26 16.17 -4.46
N GLU A 32 0.14 15.79 -5.73
CA GLU A 32 -1.17 15.55 -6.35
C GLU A 32 -1.79 14.22 -5.87
N ASP A 33 -0.98 13.19 -5.60
CA ASP A 33 -1.45 11.93 -5.02
C ASP A 33 -1.96 12.15 -3.58
N VAL A 34 -1.28 12.99 -2.80
CA VAL A 34 -1.73 13.38 -1.46
C VAL A 34 -3.05 14.15 -1.53
N ARG A 35 -3.24 15.02 -2.53
CA ARG A 35 -4.52 15.73 -2.71
C ARG A 35 -5.65 14.80 -3.12
N LEU A 36 -5.36 13.78 -3.93
CA LEU A 36 -6.34 12.75 -4.27
C LEU A 36 -6.77 12.01 -3.00
N LEU A 37 -5.82 11.61 -2.15
CA LEU A 37 -6.09 10.96 -0.87
C LEU A 37 -6.97 11.83 0.04
N ASP A 38 -6.60 13.10 0.22
CA ASP A 38 -7.38 14.07 1.00
C ASP A 38 -8.82 14.18 0.48
N SER A 39 -9.00 14.18 -0.85
CA SER A 39 -10.32 14.25 -1.48
C SER A 39 -11.13 12.96 -1.34
N VAL A 40 -10.50 11.79 -1.38
CA VAL A 40 -11.18 10.50 -1.23
C VAL A 40 -11.65 10.30 0.21
N LEU A 41 -10.86 10.74 1.17
CA LEU A 41 -11.16 10.59 2.60
C LEU A 41 -11.98 11.75 3.19
N ASP A 42 -12.13 12.87 2.47
CA ASP A 42 -12.74 14.12 2.96
C ASP A 42 -11.98 14.74 4.16
N HIS A 43 -10.76 14.29 4.40
CA HIS A 43 -9.83 14.80 5.41
C HIS A 43 -8.42 14.30 5.13
N ARG A 44 -7.43 14.95 5.74
CA ARG A 44 -6.03 14.50 5.71
C ARG A 44 -5.78 13.43 6.77
N PRO A 45 -5.25 12.24 6.41
CA PRO A 45 -4.85 11.23 7.39
C PRO A 45 -3.75 11.73 8.32
N THR A 46 -3.80 11.27 9.58
CA THR A 46 -2.78 11.60 10.58
C THR A 46 -1.79 10.45 10.81
N TRP A 47 -1.95 9.33 10.11
CA TRP A 47 -1.04 8.19 10.11
C TRP A 47 -1.21 7.37 8.83
N ASP A 48 -0.20 6.56 8.50
CA ASP A 48 -0.29 5.51 7.49
C ASP A 48 0.34 4.19 7.98
N LEU A 49 0.06 3.10 7.26
CA LEU A 49 0.68 1.81 7.47
C LEU A 49 1.28 1.35 6.14
N LEU A 50 2.61 1.32 6.07
CA LEU A 50 3.32 0.73 4.95
C LEU A 50 3.47 -0.77 5.17
N VAL A 51 2.91 -1.57 4.25
CA VAL A 51 3.07 -3.02 4.24
C VAL A 51 3.72 -3.45 2.94
N SER A 52 4.91 -4.01 2.99
CA SER A 52 5.59 -4.56 1.81
C SER A 52 5.80 -6.07 1.97
N VAL A 53 5.48 -6.82 0.92
CA VAL A 53 5.69 -8.28 0.85
C VAL A 53 6.71 -8.58 -0.23
N SER A 54 7.58 -9.55 0.03
CA SER A 54 8.51 -10.08 -0.96
C SER A 54 7.77 -10.53 -2.21
N SER A 55 8.22 -10.06 -3.37
CA SER A 55 7.63 -10.41 -4.67
C SER A 55 7.79 -11.89 -5.05
N HIS A 56 8.55 -12.66 -4.26
CA HIS A 56 8.69 -14.11 -4.41
C HIS A 56 7.56 -14.91 -3.74
N LEU A 57 6.70 -14.26 -2.96
CA LEU A 57 5.59 -14.88 -2.25
C LEU A 57 4.27 -14.35 -2.77
N ASP A 58 3.29 -15.24 -2.91
CA ASP A 58 1.91 -14.83 -3.10
C ASP A 58 1.29 -14.57 -1.72
N GLY A 59 1.42 -13.34 -1.23
CA GLY A 59 0.87 -12.89 0.06
C GLY A 59 -0.56 -12.33 -0.03
N THR A 60 -1.27 -12.59 -1.14
CA THR A 60 -2.56 -11.94 -1.43
C THR A 60 -3.60 -12.21 -0.34
N ALA A 61 -3.68 -13.45 0.15
CA ALA A 61 -4.68 -13.83 1.16
C ALA A 61 -4.39 -13.16 2.52
N GLU A 62 -3.12 -13.14 2.91
CA GLU A 62 -2.64 -12.55 4.16
C GLU A 62 -2.82 -11.03 4.15
N ILE A 63 -2.49 -10.37 3.04
CA ILE A 63 -2.68 -8.92 2.87
C ILE A 63 -4.16 -8.55 2.92
N ARG A 64 -5.02 -9.28 2.21
CA ARG A 64 -6.48 -9.04 2.27
C ARG A 64 -7.04 -9.23 3.67
N SER A 65 -6.58 -10.26 4.38
CA SER A 65 -6.97 -10.50 5.78
C SER A 65 -6.50 -9.38 6.71
N LEU A 66 -5.25 -8.90 6.55
CA LEU A 66 -4.75 -7.78 7.35
C LEU A 66 -5.55 -6.50 7.09
N LEU A 67 -5.77 -6.17 5.81
CA LEU A 67 -6.48 -4.96 5.41
C LEU A 67 -7.95 -4.96 5.82
N SER A 68 -8.62 -6.12 5.85
CA SER A 68 -10.00 -6.20 6.32
C SER A 68 -10.10 -5.70 7.77
N HIS A 69 -9.15 -6.05 8.63
CA HIS A 69 -9.15 -5.61 10.03
C HIS A 69 -8.79 -4.13 10.18
N ILE A 70 -7.89 -3.60 9.34
CA ILE A 70 -7.45 -2.20 9.43
C ILE A 70 -8.51 -1.28 8.87
N LEU A 71 -9.00 -1.56 7.67
CA LEU A 71 -9.95 -0.70 6.95
C LEU A 71 -11.36 -0.76 7.54
N GLU A 72 -11.69 -1.77 8.37
CA GLU A 72 -12.88 -1.75 9.22
C GLU A 72 -12.92 -0.51 10.13
N ALA A 73 -11.76 0.02 10.53
CA ALA A 73 -11.66 1.26 11.30
C ALA A 73 -11.78 2.53 10.43
N GLY A 74 -11.89 2.38 9.10
CA GLY A 74 -11.91 3.45 8.10
C GLY A 74 -10.59 3.59 7.33
N GLY A 75 -10.60 4.41 6.29
CA GLY A 75 -9.44 4.67 5.42
C GLY A 75 -9.54 4.01 4.05
N VAL A 76 -8.41 4.00 3.34
CA VAL A 76 -8.24 3.37 2.02
C VAL A 76 -6.89 2.67 1.96
N ALA A 77 -6.76 1.67 1.08
CA ALA A 77 -5.49 1.06 0.73
C ALA A 77 -4.99 1.58 -0.62
N ILE A 78 -3.68 1.64 -0.79
CA ILE A 78 -3.00 1.99 -2.03
C ILE A 78 -1.99 0.88 -2.31
N ASP A 79 -1.83 0.50 -3.58
CA ASP A 79 -0.88 -0.52 -4.01
C ASP A 79 0.07 -0.03 -5.10
N ASP A 80 1.11 -0.82 -5.39
CA ASP A 80 2.12 -0.50 -6.40
C ASP A 80 1.63 -0.67 -7.86
N TYR A 81 0.39 -1.10 -8.07
CA TYR A 81 -0.11 -1.56 -9.36
C TYR A 81 -1.17 -0.63 -9.96
N SER A 82 -1.71 0.30 -9.18
CA SER A 82 -2.71 1.27 -9.59
C SER A 82 -2.62 2.55 -8.77
N ASP A 83 -2.99 3.69 -9.38
CA ASP A 83 -3.11 4.97 -8.66
C ASP A 83 -4.46 5.08 -7.90
N HIS A 84 -5.21 3.97 -7.79
CA HIS A 84 -6.55 3.95 -7.19
C HIS A 84 -6.48 3.81 -5.67
N CYS A 85 -7.29 4.60 -4.97
CA CYS A 85 -7.50 4.46 -3.53
C CYS A 85 -8.60 3.42 -3.29
N TRP A 86 -8.21 2.24 -2.82
CA TRP A 86 -9.10 1.09 -2.63
C TRP A 86 -9.83 1.15 -1.30
N THR A 87 -11.15 1.15 -1.35
CA THR A 87 -12.00 0.97 -0.17
C THR A 87 -12.08 -0.50 0.23
N LEU A 88 -12.44 -0.78 1.48
CA LEU A 88 -12.69 -2.16 1.94
C LEU A 88 -13.76 -2.86 1.10
N GLU A 89 -14.85 -2.16 0.76
CA GLU A 89 -15.93 -2.71 -0.07
C GLU A 89 -15.42 -3.12 -1.47
N GLU A 90 -14.59 -2.30 -2.11
CA GLU A 90 -14.00 -2.61 -3.41
C GLU A 90 -13.05 -3.79 -3.35
N ILE A 91 -12.23 -3.87 -2.29
CA ILE A 91 -11.33 -5.01 -2.06
C ILE A 91 -12.16 -6.28 -1.89
N ASP A 92 -13.16 -6.28 -1.02
CA ASP A 92 -14.00 -7.44 -0.68
C ASP A 92 -14.84 -7.92 -1.86
N THR A 93 -15.36 -6.99 -2.68
CA THR A 93 -16.14 -7.32 -3.88
C THR A 93 -15.28 -7.67 -5.10
N GLU A 94 -13.95 -7.67 -4.94
CA GLU A 94 -12.98 -7.89 -6.02
C GLU A 94 -13.22 -6.94 -7.22
N CYS A 95 -13.53 -5.68 -6.91
CA CYS A 95 -13.75 -4.64 -7.89
C CYS A 95 -12.52 -4.48 -8.80
N LYS A 96 -12.75 -4.09 -10.05
CA LYS A 96 -11.68 -3.82 -11.02
C LYS A 96 -11.80 -2.42 -11.57
N ILE A 97 -10.76 -1.62 -11.33
CA ILE A 97 -10.59 -0.29 -11.89
C ILE A 97 -9.53 -0.38 -12.99
N ASP A 98 -9.87 0.09 -14.19
CA ASP A 98 -9.04 -0.07 -15.39
C ASP A 98 -8.59 -1.52 -15.64
N GLY A 99 -9.43 -2.47 -15.23
CA GLY A 99 -9.22 -3.91 -15.35
C GLY A 99 -8.13 -4.50 -14.44
N LEU A 100 -7.66 -3.76 -13.42
CA LEU A 100 -6.83 -4.24 -12.32
C LEU A 100 -7.68 -4.27 -11.05
N GLY A 101 -7.51 -5.31 -10.25
CA GLY A 101 -8.01 -5.33 -8.88
C GLY A 101 -6.93 -4.92 -7.90
N PHE A 102 -7.31 -4.70 -6.64
CA PHE A 102 -6.35 -4.47 -5.56
C PHE A 102 -5.32 -5.61 -5.49
N PHE A 103 -4.04 -5.25 -5.44
CA PHE A 103 -2.90 -6.15 -5.34
C PHE A 103 -2.78 -7.16 -6.51
N ASP A 104 -3.29 -6.81 -7.71
CA ASP A 104 -3.25 -7.68 -8.90
C ASP A 104 -1.92 -7.60 -9.68
N PHE A 105 -0.84 -7.99 -9.01
CA PHE A 105 0.52 -8.01 -9.56
C PHE A 105 0.66 -8.90 -10.80
N ARG A 106 -0.20 -9.94 -10.92
CA ARG A 106 -0.19 -10.89 -12.04
C ARG A 106 -0.72 -10.26 -13.31
N THR A 107 -1.89 -9.62 -13.24
CA THR A 107 -2.45 -8.92 -14.40
C THR A 107 -1.58 -7.72 -14.78
N HIS A 108 -1.07 -6.98 -13.80
CA HIS A 108 -0.13 -5.88 -14.04
C HIS A 108 1.12 -6.35 -14.80
N ALA A 109 1.80 -7.39 -14.30
CA ALA A 109 2.96 -7.99 -14.95
C ALA A 109 2.66 -8.48 -16.39
N ALA A 110 1.51 -9.13 -16.59
CA ALA A 110 1.08 -9.58 -17.91
C ALA A 110 0.90 -8.42 -18.90
N ARG A 111 0.40 -7.26 -18.46
CA ARG A 111 0.24 -6.05 -19.30
C ARG A 111 1.57 -5.44 -19.71
N HIS A 112 2.56 -5.48 -18.82
CA HIS A 112 3.87 -4.84 -19.05
C HIS A 112 4.94 -5.78 -19.59
N GLY A 113 4.61 -7.06 -19.82
CA GLY A 113 5.55 -8.05 -20.35
C GLY A 113 6.68 -8.40 -19.37
N HIS A 114 6.50 -8.13 -18.08
CA HIS A 114 7.45 -8.45 -17.01
C HIS A 114 7.01 -9.73 -16.28
N PRO A 115 7.95 -10.47 -15.67
CA PRO A 115 7.60 -11.49 -14.69
C PRO A 115 6.85 -10.85 -13.50
N PRO A 116 5.90 -11.56 -12.86
CA PRO A 116 5.12 -11.06 -11.72
C PRO A 116 5.96 -10.62 -10.51
N TRP A 117 7.21 -11.06 -10.42
CA TRP A 117 8.11 -10.77 -9.30
C TRP A 117 9.05 -9.57 -9.52
N THR A 118 8.99 -8.90 -10.69
CA THR A 118 9.96 -7.87 -11.10
C THR A 118 9.57 -6.45 -10.68
N ILE A 119 8.35 -6.22 -10.20
CA ILE A 119 7.83 -4.87 -9.94
C ILE A 119 7.61 -4.69 -8.45
N ALA A 120 8.67 -4.25 -7.77
CA ALA A 120 8.54 -3.52 -6.51
C ALA A 120 9.11 -2.14 -6.81
N ARG A 121 8.26 -1.11 -6.81
CA ARG A 121 8.73 0.25 -6.99
C ARG A 121 9.34 0.67 -5.65
N ALA A 122 10.62 0.39 -5.47
CA ALA A 122 11.39 0.98 -4.40
C ALA A 122 11.54 2.49 -4.69
N THR A 123 10.58 3.31 -4.28
CA THR A 123 10.82 4.73 -4.05
C THR A 123 11.29 4.92 -2.62
N SER A 124 12.48 4.40 -2.33
CA SER A 124 13.29 4.92 -1.24
C SER A 124 13.83 6.29 -1.66
N GLY A 125 13.03 7.32 -1.43
CA GLY A 125 13.49 8.70 -1.44
C GLY A 125 14.41 8.96 -0.25
N ARG A 126 15.64 8.46 -0.31
CA ARG A 126 16.75 8.96 0.51
C ARG A 126 17.95 9.16 -0.39
N GLN A 127 18.12 10.39 -0.86
CA GLN A 127 19.42 10.90 -1.32
C GLN A 127 19.67 12.24 -0.63
N ASP A 128 20.63 12.15 0.30
CA ASP A 128 21.55 13.15 0.85
C ASP A 128 21.04 14.54 1.29
#